data_AF-A0A328S613-F1
#
_entry.id   AF-A0A328S613-F1
#
_cell.length_a   1.000
_cell.length_b   1.000
_cell.length_c   1.000
_cell.angle_alpha   90.00
_cell.angle_beta   90.00
_cell.angle_gamma   90.00
#
_symmetry.space_group_name_H-M   'P 1'
#
loop_
_entity.id
_entity.type
_entity.pdbx_description
1 polymer ?
#
loop_
_entity_poly.entity_id
_entity_poly.type
_entity_poly.pdbx_seq_one_letter_code
_entity_poly.pdbx_strand_id
1 'polypeptide(L)'
;MIDWDYERIDDMQKHYDEVFDPQVDFHYFTRNFEEIYRMSLYDGVLLPDILNDVTYYTTNGVNAKDKILFPPTFNDSLLKRISKDLKTQRDRRMNALGRGITTLYRFQVKEVVDFVKRYPQWSNLIKK
;
A
#
# COMPACT_ATOMS: atom_id res chain seq x y z
N MET A 1 4.43 -4.23 -17.87
CA MET A 1 3.61 -4.93 -16.86
C MET A 1 4.53 -5.36 -15.74
N ILE A 2 4.09 -5.23 -14.50
CA ILE A 2 4.91 -5.54 -13.32
C ILE A 2 4.94 -7.05 -13.13
N ASP A 3 6.13 -7.60 -12.90
CA ASP A 3 6.40 -9.01 -12.63
C ASP A 3 6.08 -9.38 -11.18
N TRP A 4 4.80 -9.35 -10.84
CA TRP A 4 4.32 -9.74 -9.51
C TRP A 4 4.66 -11.19 -9.17
N ASP A 5 5.11 -11.43 -7.94
CA ASP A 5 5.27 -12.77 -7.38
C ASP A 5 3.92 -13.22 -6.77
N TYR A 6 3.06 -13.78 -7.62
CA TYR A 6 1.69 -14.14 -7.24
C TYR A 6 1.63 -15.23 -6.16
N GLU A 7 2.60 -16.16 -6.11
CA GLU A 7 2.63 -17.18 -5.06
C GLU A 7 2.81 -16.55 -3.68
N ARG A 8 3.77 -15.62 -3.54
CA ARG A 8 3.95 -14.92 -2.26
C ARG A 8 2.80 -13.97 -1.92
N ILE A 9 2.19 -13.35 -2.93
CA ILE A 9 1.00 -12.52 -2.73
C ILE A 9 -0.18 -13.37 -2.25
N ASP A 10 -0.38 -14.57 -2.81
CA ASP A 10 -1.40 -15.52 -2.36
C ASP A 10 -1.17 -15.94 -0.90
N ASP A 11 0.07 -16.22 -0.51
CA ASP A 11 0.41 -16.58 0.87
C ASP A 11 0.18 -15.43 1.84
N MET A 12 0.54 -14.20 1.43
CA MET A 12 0.24 -12.99 2.17
C MET A 12 -1.28 -12.76 2.29
N GLN A 13 -2.03 -12.95 1.21
CA GLN A 13 -3.48 -12.83 1.19
C GLN A 13 -4.11 -13.81 2.18
N LYS A 14 -3.74 -15.10 2.14
CA LYS A 14 -4.25 -16.11 3.07
C LYS A 14 -3.95 -15.76 4.52
N HIS A 15 -2.71 -15.37 4.83
CA HIS A 15 -2.32 -14.99 6.19
C HIS A 15 -3.17 -13.82 6.71
N TYR A 16 -3.35 -12.77 5.89
CA TYR A 16 -4.07 -11.58 6.32
C TYR A 16 -5.58 -11.73 6.29
N ASP A 17 -6.15 -12.60 5.44
CA ASP A 17 -7.58 -12.90 5.44
C ASP A 17 -8.06 -13.51 6.77
N GLU A 18 -7.16 -14.16 7.52
CA GLU A 18 -7.45 -14.72 8.85
C GLU A 18 -7.40 -13.68 9.99
N VAL A 19 -6.73 -12.54 9.79
CA VAL A 19 -6.47 -11.55 10.86
C VAL A 19 -7.04 -10.16 10.60
N PHE A 20 -7.29 -9.80 9.35
CA PHE A 20 -7.83 -8.50 8.96
C PHE A 20 -9.35 -8.54 8.90
N ASP A 21 -9.98 -7.64 9.66
CA ASP A 21 -11.39 -7.32 9.57
C ASP A 21 -11.58 -5.79 9.51
N PRO A 22 -12.04 -5.23 8.38
CA PRO A 22 -12.36 -5.94 7.13
C PRO A 22 -11.10 -6.43 6.40
N GLN A 23 -11.28 -7.42 5.52
CA GLN A 23 -10.21 -8.01 4.72
C GLN A 23 -9.73 -7.05 3.62
N VAL A 24 -8.45 -7.17 3.24
CA VAL A 24 -7.82 -6.35 2.18
C VAL A 24 -7.53 -7.22 0.97
N ASP A 25 -7.96 -6.80 -0.23
CA ASP A 25 -7.74 -7.54 -1.48
C ASP A 25 -6.42 -7.13 -2.17
N PHE A 26 -5.36 -7.89 -1.93
CA PHE A 26 -4.05 -7.67 -2.53
C PHE A 26 -4.02 -8.02 -4.03
N HIS A 27 -4.89 -8.94 -4.50
CA HIS A 27 -5.03 -9.22 -5.93
C HIS A 27 -5.70 -8.08 -6.68
N TYR A 28 -6.71 -7.47 -6.08
CA TYR A 28 -7.30 -6.25 -6.62
C TYR A 28 -6.27 -5.12 -6.66
N PHE A 29 -5.50 -4.94 -5.58
CA PHE A 29 -4.43 -3.95 -5.56
C PHE A 29 -3.40 -4.17 -6.67
N THR A 30 -2.85 -5.37 -6.82
CA THR A 30 -1.80 -5.66 -7.81
C THR A 30 -2.26 -5.50 -9.25
N ARG A 31 -3.53 -5.82 -9.55
CA ARG A 31 -4.16 -5.59 -10.87
C ARG A 31 -4.35 -4.12 -11.20
N ASN A 32 -4.55 -3.27 -10.19
CA ASN A 32 -4.82 -1.83 -10.34
C ASN A 32 -3.66 -0.95 -9.83
N PHE A 33 -2.51 -1.54 -9.54
CA PHE A 33 -1.43 -0.87 -8.80
C PHE A 33 -0.96 0.40 -9.47
N GLU A 34 -0.74 0.35 -10.79
CA GLU A 34 -0.21 1.50 -11.52
C GLU A 34 -1.15 2.71 -11.42
N GLU A 35 -2.46 2.49 -11.57
CA GLU A 35 -3.46 3.55 -11.48
C GLU A 35 -3.56 4.09 -10.04
N ILE A 36 -3.64 3.21 -9.05
CA ILE A 36 -3.69 3.57 -7.63
C ILE A 36 -2.44 4.36 -7.23
N TYR A 37 -1.25 3.89 -7.64
CA TYR A 37 0.02 4.50 -7.26
C TYR A 37 0.24 5.85 -7.94
N ARG A 38 -0.06 5.96 -9.25
CA ARG A 38 0.00 7.24 -9.96
C ARG A 38 -0.93 8.26 -9.34
N MET A 39 -2.19 7.89 -9.09
CA MET A 39 -3.18 8.77 -8.45
C MET A 39 -2.69 9.22 -7.08
N SER A 40 -2.27 8.28 -6.23
CA SER A 40 -1.79 8.58 -4.87
C SER A 40 -0.64 9.57 -4.91
N LEU A 41 0.31 9.38 -5.83
CA LEU A 41 1.42 10.30 -6.01
C LEU A 41 0.97 11.67 -6.54
N TYR A 42 0.09 11.76 -7.55
CA TYR A 42 -0.41 13.06 -8.04
C TYR A 42 -1.11 13.87 -6.95
N ASP A 43 -1.88 13.19 -6.08
CA ASP A 43 -2.52 13.82 -4.93
C ASP A 43 -1.55 14.05 -3.76
N GLY A 44 -0.31 13.58 -3.89
CA GLY A 44 0.76 13.54 -2.90
C GLY A 44 0.30 12.92 -1.59
N VAL A 45 -0.25 11.73 -1.70
CA VAL A 45 -0.74 10.83 -0.66
C VAL A 45 0.10 9.57 -0.68
N LEU A 46 0.38 9.03 0.51
CA LEU A 46 1.05 7.74 0.62
C LEU A 46 0.08 6.60 0.39
N LEU A 47 0.59 5.54 -0.23
CA LEU A 47 -0.08 4.25 -0.14
C LEU A 47 -0.19 3.83 1.33
N PRO A 48 -1.29 3.18 1.74
CA PRO A 48 -1.36 2.46 2.99
C PRO A 48 -0.14 1.56 3.20
N ASP A 49 0.36 1.47 4.43
CA ASP A 49 1.60 0.79 4.76
C ASP A 49 1.63 -0.68 4.27
N ILE A 50 0.52 -1.40 4.46
CA ILE A 50 0.41 -2.79 4.01
C ILE A 50 0.42 -2.93 2.47
N LEU A 51 -0.17 -1.97 1.75
CA LEU A 51 -0.14 -1.96 0.29
C LEU A 51 1.24 -1.57 -0.24
N ASN A 52 1.98 -0.75 0.52
CA ASN A 52 3.39 -0.48 0.25
C ASN A 52 4.26 -1.73 0.43
N ASP A 53 3.99 -2.57 1.42
CA ASP A 53 4.70 -3.85 1.60
C ASP A 53 4.46 -4.78 0.39
N VAL A 54 3.23 -4.81 -0.15
CA VAL A 54 2.91 -5.60 -1.36
C VAL A 54 3.80 -5.22 -2.55
N THR A 55 4.27 -3.97 -2.65
CA THR A 55 5.07 -3.52 -3.81
C THR A 55 6.46 -4.15 -3.88
N TYR A 56 6.90 -4.85 -2.83
CA TYR A 56 8.17 -5.60 -2.81
C TYR A 56 8.04 -7.04 -3.35
N TYR A 57 6.83 -7.58 -3.50
CA TYR A 57 6.60 -8.94 -3.97
C TYR A 57 6.65 -9.03 -5.50
N THR A 58 7.87 -8.96 -6.02
CA THR A 58 8.15 -9.09 -7.46
C THR A 58 9.18 -10.20 -7.69
N THR A 59 9.10 -10.87 -8.84
CA THR A 59 9.92 -12.05 -9.13
C THR A 59 11.41 -11.73 -9.22
N ASN A 60 11.77 -10.51 -9.65
CA ASN A 60 13.17 -10.05 -9.75
C ASN A 60 13.66 -9.23 -8.54
N GLY A 61 12.83 -9.06 -7.50
CA GLY A 61 13.16 -8.29 -6.31
C GLY A 61 13.24 -6.76 -6.50
N VAL A 62 12.97 -6.24 -7.70
CA VAL A 62 12.89 -4.79 -7.96
C VAL A 62 11.52 -4.27 -7.56
N ASN A 63 11.47 -3.25 -6.69
CA ASN A 63 10.19 -2.72 -6.20
C ASN A 63 9.28 -2.31 -7.37
N ALA A 64 8.00 -2.69 -7.29
CA ALA A 64 6.99 -2.37 -8.30
C ALA A 64 6.87 -0.86 -8.57
N LYS A 65 7.13 -0.02 -7.57
CA LYS A 65 7.11 1.44 -7.67
C LYS A 65 8.16 1.99 -8.64
N ASP A 66 9.33 1.38 -8.68
CA ASP A 66 10.46 1.80 -9.51
C ASP A 66 10.24 1.45 -10.99
N LYS A 67 9.27 0.57 -11.26
CA LYS A 67 8.86 0.15 -12.62
C LYS A 67 7.83 1.08 -13.25
N ILE A 68 7.28 2.04 -12.49
CA ILE A 68 6.31 3.01 -12.99
C ILE A 68 7.04 4.22 -13.57
N LEU A 69 6.85 4.47 -14.87
CA LEU A 69 7.44 5.62 -15.55
C LEU A 69 6.60 6.88 -15.29
N PHE A 70 7.23 7.92 -14.76
CA PHE A 70 6.62 9.23 -14.56
C PHE A 70 7.15 10.25 -15.57
N PRO A 71 6.35 11.26 -15.96
CA PRO A 71 6.84 12.37 -16.76
C PRO A 71 8.00 13.10 -16.03
N PRO A 72 8.99 13.66 -16.75
CA PRO A 72 10.11 14.40 -16.15
C PRO A 72 9.68 15.59 -15.29
N THR A 73 8.45 16.09 -15.47
CA THR A 73 7.87 17.21 -14.73
C THR A 73 7.31 16.83 -13.36
N PHE A 74 7.52 15.58 -12.90
CA PHE A 74 7.09 15.16 -11.58
C PHE A 74 7.84 15.95 -10.50
N ASN A 75 7.11 16.79 -9.76
CA ASN A 75 7.63 17.96 -9.06
C ASN A 75 8.40 17.63 -7.76
N ASP A 76 9.63 18.13 -7.61
CA ASP A 76 10.48 17.97 -6.42
C ASP A 76 9.80 18.35 -5.10
N SER A 77 8.89 19.34 -5.13
CA SER A 77 8.14 19.77 -3.94
C SER A 77 7.19 18.68 -3.41
N LEU A 78 6.65 17.85 -4.32
CA LEU A 78 5.74 16.77 -3.98
C LEU A 78 6.50 15.58 -3.38
N LEU A 79 7.70 15.28 -3.91
CA LEU A 79 8.62 14.30 -3.31
C LEU A 79 9.06 14.70 -1.90
N LYS A 80 9.32 16.00 -1.66
CA LYS A 80 9.63 16.52 -0.31
C LYS A 80 8.45 16.33 0.65
N ARG A 81 7.20 16.56 0.22
CA ARG A 81 6.02 16.32 1.06
C ARG A 81 5.85 14.84 1.41
N ILE A 82 5.92 13.98 0.40
CA ILE A 82 5.82 12.53 0.54
C ILE A 82 6.88 11.98 1.50
N SER A 83 8.12 12.47 1.45
CA SER A 83 9.19 11.98 2.34
C SER A 83 8.94 12.29 3.83
N LYS A 84 8.34 13.45 4.16
CA LYS A 84 7.94 13.77 5.54
C LYS A 84 6.80 12.87 6.03
N ASP A 85 5.82 12.65 5.18
CA ASP A 85 4.70 11.77 5.50
C ASP A 85 5.18 10.32 5.68
N LEU A 86 6.19 9.90 4.90
CA LEU A 86 6.74 8.54 4.96
C LEU A 86 7.39 8.28 6.32
N LYS A 87 8.14 9.26 6.83
CA LYS A 87 8.70 9.19 8.18
C LYS A 87 7.59 9.05 9.23
N THR A 88 6.54 9.86 9.11
CA THR A 88 5.41 9.85 10.04
C THR A 88 4.67 8.50 10.02
N GLN A 89 4.45 7.91 8.84
CA GLN A 89 3.84 6.59 8.70
C GLN A 89 4.71 5.50 9.34
N ARG A 90 6.03 5.53 9.11
CA ARG A 90 6.98 4.59 9.75
C ARG A 90 6.96 4.70 11.27
N ASP A 91 6.95 5.92 11.82
CA ASP A 91 6.88 6.13 13.27
C ASP A 91 5.56 5.56 13.83
N ARG A 92 4.44 5.73 13.13
CA ARG A 92 3.14 5.15 13.54
C ARG A 92 3.15 3.62 13.48
N ARG A 93 3.75 3.03 12.43
CA ARG A 93 3.92 1.57 12.31
C ARG A 93 4.74 1.02 13.47
N MET A 94 5.87 1.63 13.78
CA MET A 94 6.74 1.20 14.89
C MET A 94 6.05 1.34 16.25
N ASN A 95 5.32 2.43 16.47
CA ASN A 95 4.52 2.62 17.68
C ASN A 95 3.39 1.58 17.81
N ALA A 96 2.72 1.23 16.71
CA ALA A 96 1.69 0.21 16.70
C ALA A 96 2.28 -1.18 16.99
N LEU A 97 3.40 -1.53 16.35
CA LEU A 97 4.15 -2.77 16.61
C LEU A 97 4.61 -2.86 18.07
N GLY A 98 5.13 -1.77 18.64
CA GLY A 98 5.55 -1.72 20.05
C GLY A 98 4.41 -1.94 21.05
N ARG A 99 3.14 -1.77 20.63
CA ARG A 99 1.93 -2.06 21.41
C ARG A 99 1.37 -3.46 21.16
N GLY A 100 2.03 -4.27 20.32
CA GLY A 100 1.65 -5.64 20.01
C GLY A 100 1.05 -5.83 18.62
N ILE A 101 1.06 -7.09 18.17
CA ILE A 101 0.71 -7.47 16.79
C ILE A 101 -0.72 -7.09 16.39
N THR A 102 -1.69 -7.23 17.30
CA THR A 102 -3.09 -6.83 17.07
C THR A 102 -3.21 -5.33 16.79
N THR A 103 -2.41 -4.51 17.48
CA THR A 103 -2.41 -3.06 17.27
C THR A 103 -1.79 -2.71 15.92
N LEU A 104 -0.74 -3.42 15.49
CA LEU A 104 -0.17 -3.28 14.15
C LEU A 104 -1.18 -3.61 13.07
N TYR A 105 -1.87 -4.75 13.17
CA TYR A 105 -2.87 -5.16 12.18
C TYR A 105 -4.02 -4.16 12.08
N ARG A 106 -4.54 -3.67 13.23
CA ARG A 106 -5.56 -2.61 13.24
C ARG A 106 -5.08 -1.32 12.58
N PHE A 107 -3.81 -0.94 12.80
CA PHE A 107 -3.22 0.22 12.14
C PHE A 107 -3.19 0.02 10.61
N GLN A 108 -2.71 -1.12 10.13
CA GLN A 108 -2.60 -1.44 8.71
C GLN A 108 -3.97 -1.44 8.01
N VAL A 109 -4.96 -2.12 8.59
CA VAL A 109 -6.34 -2.14 8.05
C VAL A 109 -6.95 -0.74 8.07
N LYS A 110 -6.78 0.01 9.16
CA LYS A 110 -7.31 1.38 9.27
C LYS A 110 -6.75 2.28 8.17
N GLU A 111 -5.48 2.18 7.81
CA GLU A 111 -4.93 2.97 6.71
C GLU A 111 -5.58 2.63 5.37
N VAL A 112 -5.85 1.36 5.10
CA VAL A 112 -6.58 0.95 3.87
C VAL A 112 -8.02 1.48 3.89
N VAL A 113 -8.72 1.37 5.02
CA VAL A 113 -10.07 1.91 5.20
C VAL A 113 -10.12 3.41 4.99
N ASP A 114 -9.18 4.15 5.58
CA ASP A 114 -9.10 5.61 5.43
C ASP A 114 -8.76 6.00 3.99
N PHE A 115 -7.92 5.22 3.30
CA PHE A 115 -7.62 5.40 1.87
C PHE A 115 -8.86 5.20 1.00
N VAL A 116 -9.62 4.12 1.20
CA VAL A 116 -10.85 3.84 0.45
C VAL A 116 -11.94 4.87 0.74
N LYS A 117 -12.06 5.36 1.98
CA LYS A 117 -12.99 6.47 2.30
C LYS A 117 -12.67 7.74 1.51
N ARG A 118 -11.37 8.02 1.32
CA ARG A 118 -10.92 9.15 0.52
C ARG A 118 -11.08 8.92 -0.99
N TYR A 119 -10.95 7.67 -1.44
CA TYR A 119 -11.02 7.28 -2.84
C TYR A 119 -12.02 6.13 -3.05
N PRO A 120 -13.34 6.41 -3.04
CA PRO A 120 -14.37 5.38 -3.07
C PRO A 120 -14.34 4.48 -4.31
N GLN A 121 -13.77 4.94 -5.43
CA GLN A 121 -13.59 4.12 -6.63
C GLN A 121 -12.71 2.88 -6.38
N TRP A 122 -11.91 2.89 -5.30
CA TRP A 122 -11.08 1.77 -4.88
C TRP A 122 -11.73 0.91 -3.79
N SER A 123 -13.06 0.96 -3.64
CA SER A 123 -13.79 0.20 -2.61
C SER A 123 -13.51 -1.30 -2.61
N ASN A 124 -13.19 -1.87 -3.77
CA ASN A 124 -12.85 -3.29 -3.92
C ASN A 124 -11.48 -3.66 -3.34
N LEU A 125 -10.69 -2.70 -2.84
CA LEU A 125 -9.54 -3.00 -1.98
C LEU A 125 -9.97 -3.61 -0.65
N ILE A 126 -11.24 -3.46 -0.26
CA ILE A 126 -11.79 -4.01 0.97
C ILE A 126 -12.83 -5.06 0.60
N LYS A 127 -12.64 -6.29 1.09
CA LYS A 127 -13.64 -7.35 0.98
C LYS A 127 -14.60 -7.26 2.17
N LYS A 128 -15.87 -7.55 1.90
CA LYS A 128 -16.90 -7.68 2.95
C LYS A 128 -16.99 -9.12 3.43
#